data_AF-A0A962Z9Y6-F1
#
_entry.id   AF-A0A962Z9Y6-F1
#
_cell.length_a   1.000
_cell.length_b   1.000
_cell.length_c   1.000
_cell.angle_alpha   90.00
_cell.angle_beta   90.00
_cell.angle_gamma   90.00
#
_symmetry.space_group_name_H-M   'P 1'
#
loop_
_entity.id
_entity.type
_entity.pdbx_description
1 polymer ?
#
loop_
_entity_poly.entity_id
_entity_poly.type
_entity_poly.pdbx_seq_one_letter_code
_entity_poly.pdbx_strand_id
1 'polypeptide(L)'
;MTIRVTVWNENIHERENGIVAGIYPEGIHGTIAAALNAEGDIEADCATLQEPEHGLSVERLARTDVLFWWGHAAHAEVEDAIAGR
;
A
#
# COMPACT_ATOMS: atom_id res chain seq x y z
N MET A 1 18.72 -11.17 -6.98
CA MET A 1 17.74 -10.35 -7.73
C MET A 1 16.83 -9.77 -6.68
N THR A 2 16.57 -8.47 -6.71
CA THR A 2 15.73 -7.82 -5.70
C THR A 2 14.26 -7.96 -6.08
N ILE A 3 13.42 -8.40 -5.14
CA ILE A 3 11.96 -8.49 -5.32
C ILE A 3 11.37 -7.12 -5.04
N ARG A 4 10.60 -6.58 -6.00
CA ARG A 4 9.93 -5.28 -5.87
C ARG A 4 8.52 -5.47 -5.33
N VAL A 5 8.26 -4.96 -4.14
CA VAL A 5 6.97 -5.07 -3.47
C VAL A 5 6.26 -3.71 -3.47
N THR A 6 4.98 -3.70 -3.82
CA THR A 6 4.12 -2.55 -3.57
C THR A 6 3.22 -2.89 -2.39
N VAL A 7 3.36 -2.14 -1.30
CA VAL A 7 2.52 -2.27 -0.11
C VAL A 7 1.37 -1.30 -0.22
N TRP A 8 0.22 -1.82 -0.66
CA TRP A 8 -1.01 -1.04 -0.79
C TRP A 8 -1.80 -1.05 0.52
N ASN A 9 -2.24 0.13 0.95
CA ASN A 9 -3.04 0.31 2.14
C ASN A 9 -4.22 1.25 1.89
N GLU A 10 -5.40 0.85 2.34
CA GLU A 10 -6.60 1.68 2.30
C GLU A 10 -6.38 3.05 2.98
N ASN A 11 -5.57 3.08 4.05
CA ASN A 11 -5.11 4.30 4.71
C ASN A 11 -6.25 5.20 5.22
N ILE A 12 -7.39 4.63 5.61
CA ILE A 12 -8.53 5.37 6.18
C ILE A 12 -8.41 5.47 7.70
N HIS A 13 -8.14 4.35 8.38
CA HIS A 13 -8.12 4.30 9.85
C HIS A 13 -7.03 5.18 10.44
N GLU A 14 -5.85 5.21 9.85
CA GLU A 14 -4.72 6.02 10.33
C GLU A 14 -4.96 7.53 10.15
N ARG A 15 -5.86 7.91 9.24
CA ARG A 15 -6.23 9.31 9.00
C ARG A 15 -7.34 9.79 9.93
N GLU A 16 -8.26 8.90 10.30
CA GLU A 16 -9.48 9.25 11.03
C GLU A 16 -9.45 8.89 12.52
N ASN A 17 -8.63 7.92 12.91
CA ASN A 17 -8.55 7.42 14.28
C ASN A 17 -7.18 7.70 14.91
N GLY A 18 -7.14 8.66 15.83
CA GLY A 18 -5.91 9.05 16.53
C GLY A 18 -5.21 7.93 17.32
N ILE A 19 -5.94 6.90 17.76
CA ILE A 19 -5.32 5.72 18.40
C ILE A 19 -4.54 4.92 17.36
N VAL A 20 -5.12 4.69 16.19
CA VAL A 20 -4.46 3.95 15.10
C VAL A 20 -3.27 4.75 14.58
N ALA A 21 -3.44 6.05 14.34
CA ALA A 21 -2.35 6.95 13.96
C ALA A 21 -1.20 6.95 14.98
N GLY A 22 -1.51 6.86 16.28
CA GLY A 22 -0.51 6.75 17.34
C GLY A 22 0.28 5.44 17.35
N ILE A 23 -0.32 4.36 16.84
CA ILE A 23 0.35 3.05 16.68
C ILE A 23 1.16 3.01 15.37
N TYR A 24 0.59 3.56 14.29
CA TYR A 24 1.13 3.55 12.93
C TYR A 24 1.29 4.99 12.40
N PRO A 25 2.31 5.73 12.84
CA PRO A 25 2.48 7.15 12.49
C PRO A 25 2.73 7.39 11.00
N GLU A 26 3.40 6.44 10.33
CA GLU A 26 3.64 6.42 8.88
C GLU A 26 2.64 5.50 8.14
N GLY A 27 1.51 5.19 8.78
CA GLY A 27 0.54 4.23 8.29
C GLY A 27 0.98 2.75 8.42
N ILE A 28 0.01 1.85 8.26
CA ILE A 28 0.25 0.40 8.29
C ILE A 28 1.19 0.01 7.15
N HIS A 29 0.99 0.58 5.95
CA HIS A 29 1.87 0.41 4.79
C HIS A 29 3.32 0.79 5.10
N GLY A 30 3.57 1.96 5.70
CA GLY A 30 4.93 2.39 6.03
C GLY A 30 5.62 1.44 7.00
N THR A 31 4.88 0.93 7.98
CA THR A 31 5.40 -0.06 8.95
C THR A 31 5.78 -1.37 8.26
N ILE A 32 4.93 -1.88 7.37
CA ILE A 32 5.19 -3.11 6.62
C ILE A 32 6.34 -2.92 5.64
N ALA A 33 6.35 -1.82 4.88
CA ALA A 33 7.43 -1.52 3.93
C ALA A 33 8.78 -1.36 4.64
N ALA A 34 8.82 -0.73 5.82
CA ALA A 34 10.04 -0.63 6.62
C ALA A 34 10.56 -2.01 7.06
N ALA A 35 9.66 -2.91 7.48
CA ALA A 35 10.04 -4.27 7.83
C ALA A 35 10.55 -5.06 6.62
N LEU A 36 9.90 -4.94 5.46
CA LEU A 36 10.31 -5.60 4.22
C LEU A 36 11.67 -5.08 3.71
N ASN A 37 11.87 -3.76 3.74
CA ASN A 37 13.13 -3.12 3.33
C ASN A 37 14.30 -3.43 4.27
N ALA A 38 14.06 -4.00 5.46
CA ALA A 38 15.13 -4.51 6.32
C ALA A 38 15.73 -5.82 5.79
N GLU A 39 15.04 -6.52 4.88
CA GLU A 39 15.53 -7.72 4.20
C GLU A 39 16.38 -7.34 2.98
N GLY A 40 17.56 -7.95 2.82
CA GLY A 40 18.54 -7.53 1.81
C GLY A 40 18.16 -7.76 0.34
N ASP A 41 17.13 -8.56 0.08
CA ASP A 41 16.69 -8.95 -1.26
C ASP A 41 15.30 -8.39 -1.62
N ILE A 42 14.77 -7.43 -0.86
CA ILE A 42 13.45 -6.83 -1.07
C ILE A 42 13.58 -5.31 -1.19
N GLU A 43 12.87 -4.73 -2.16
CA GLU A 43 12.65 -3.28 -2.28
C GLU A 43 11.14 -3.04 -2.22
N ALA A 44 10.67 -2.37 -1.17
CA ALA A 44 9.26 -2.10 -0.93
C ALA A 44 8.94 -0.60 -1.03
N ASP A 45 7.95 -0.25 -1.83
CA ASP A 45 7.33 1.07 -1.90
C ASP A 45 5.86 0.99 -1.47
N CYS A 46 5.26 2.12 -1.12
CA CYS A 46 3.88 2.21 -0.66
C CYS A 46 2.94 2.79 -1.71
N ALA A 47 1.67 2.39 -1.63
CA ALA A 47 0.56 2.95 -2.38
C ALA A 47 -0.68 3.04 -1.49
N THR A 48 -1.55 4.02 -1.72
CA THR A 48 -2.75 4.22 -0.91
C THR A 48 -3.99 4.54 -1.74
N LEU A 49 -5.17 4.30 -1.17
CA LEU A 49 -6.46 4.57 -1.82
C LEU A 49 -6.61 6.03 -2.30
N GLN A 50 -5.99 6.98 -1.59
CA GLN A 50 -6.11 8.42 -1.87
C GLN A 50 -5.16 8.92 -2.96
N GLU A 51 -4.22 8.11 -3.43
CA GLU A 51 -3.38 8.45 -4.58
C GLU A 51 -4.18 8.40 -5.89
N PRO A 52 -3.74 9.13 -6.95
CA PRO A 52 -4.30 8.95 -8.29
C PRO A 52 -4.26 7.48 -8.70
N GLU A 53 -5.37 6.97 -9.26
CA GLU A 53 -5.52 5.56 -9.63
C GLU A 53 -5.26 4.60 -8.45
N HIS A 54 -5.53 5.06 -7.22
CA HIS A 54 -5.23 4.36 -5.97
C HIS A 54 -3.74 3.98 -5.81
N GLY A 55 -2.86 4.74 -6.48
CA GLY A 55 -1.43 4.45 -6.53
C GLY A 55 -1.09 3.19 -7.33
N LEU A 56 -2.00 2.68 -8.16
CA LEU A 56 -1.85 1.45 -8.95
C LEU A 56 -1.92 1.73 -10.46
N SER A 57 -1.11 2.70 -10.93
CA SER A 57 -0.95 2.94 -12.37
C SER A 57 -0.41 1.68 -13.07
N VAL A 58 -0.69 1.56 -14.37
CA VAL A 58 -0.23 0.43 -15.19
C VAL A 58 1.30 0.31 -15.15
N GLU A 59 2.02 1.43 -15.18
CA GLU A 59 3.48 1.47 -15.12
C GLU A 59 4.02 0.99 -13.77
N ARG A 60 3.35 1.33 -12.67
CA ARG A 60 3.74 0.86 -11.34
C ARG A 60 3.51 -0.64 -11.22
N LEU A 61 2.32 -1.13 -11.59
CA LEU A 61 1.99 -2.55 -11.58
C LEU A 61 2.96 -3.38 -12.44
N ALA A 62 3.35 -2.88 -13.63
CA ALA A 62 4.35 -3.52 -14.48
C ALA A 62 5.76 -3.61 -13.83
N ARG A 63 6.01 -2.81 -12.79
CA ARG A 63 7.25 -2.80 -12.00
C ARG A 63 7.10 -3.47 -10.64
N THR A 64 5.92 -3.98 -10.30
CA THR A 64 5.63 -4.66 -9.04
C THR A 64 5.74 -6.16 -9.26
N ASP A 65 6.63 -6.82 -8.52
CA ASP A 65 6.73 -8.28 -8.54
C ASP A 65 5.71 -8.91 -7.58
N VAL A 66 5.43 -8.23 -6.46
CA VAL A 66 4.44 -8.64 -5.46
C VAL A 66 3.62 -7.43 -5.00
N LEU A 67 2.30 -7.52 -5.11
CA LEU A 67 1.38 -6.56 -4.52
C LEU A 67 0.88 -7.08 -3.16
N PHE A 68 1.16 -6.35 -2.09
CA PHE A 68 0.60 -6.59 -0.76
C PHE A 68 -0.62 -5.68 -0.58
N TRP A 69 -1.75 -6.23 -0.10
CA TRP A 69 -3.01 -5.49 -0.01
C TRP A 69 -3.58 -5.50 1.41
N TRP A 70 -3.75 -4.32 2.00
CA TRP A 70 -4.50 -4.13 3.24
C TRP A 70 -5.70 -3.21 3.03
N GLY A 71 -6.89 -3.65 3.42
CA GLY A 71 -8.11 -2.83 3.42
C GLY A 71 -9.12 -3.31 4.45
N HIS A 72 -10.13 -2.47 4.73
CA HIS A 72 -11.11 -2.77 5.78
C HIS A 72 -12.47 -2.07 5.59
N ALA A 73 -12.49 -0.74 5.53
CA ALA A 73 -13.71 0.06 5.65
C ALA A 73 -14.22 0.68 4.33
N ALA A 74 -13.35 0.80 3.33
CA ALA A 74 -13.59 1.54 2.09
C ALA A 74 -13.36 0.67 0.85
N HIS A 75 -13.59 -0.64 0.93
CA HIS A 75 -13.45 -1.54 -0.23
C HIS A 75 -14.28 -1.11 -1.45
N ALA A 76 -15.46 -0.52 -1.23
CA ALA A 76 -16.33 -0.04 -2.29
C ALA A 76 -15.80 1.23 -2.99
N GLU A 77 -14.79 1.90 -2.43
CA GLU A 77 -14.17 3.09 -3.01
C GLU A 77 -13.02 2.74 -3.97
N VAL A 78 -12.62 1.47 -4.04
CA VAL A 78 -11.68 0.98 -5.04
C VAL A 78 -12.43 0.85 -6.36
N GLU A 79 -12.05 1.65 -7.35
CA GLU A 79 -12.70 1.64 -8.67
C GLU A 79 -12.48 0.30 -9.39
N ASP A 80 -13.55 -0.29 -9.92
CA ASP A 80 -13.50 -1.56 -10.67
C ASP A 80 -12.51 -1.52 -11.84
N ALA A 81 -12.36 -0.35 -12.47
CA ALA A 81 -11.41 -0.14 -13.57
C ALA A 81 -9.93 -0.26 -13.13
N ILE A 82 -9.64 0.03 -11.86
CA ILE A 82 -8.31 -0.17 -11.27
C ILE A 82 -8.16 -1.61 -10.77
N ALA A 83 -9.19 -2.15 -10.12
CA ALA A 83 -9.18 -3.53 -9.62
C ALA A 83 -9.07 -4.60 -10.72
N GLY A 84 -9.57 -4.31 -11.92
CA GLY A 84 -9.55 -5.23 -13.08
C GLY A 84 -8.26 -5.26 -13.89
N ARG A 85 -7.18 -4.63 -13.43
CA ARG A 85 -5.88 -4.54 -14.15
C ARG A 85 -5.01 -5.78 -13.98
#